data_AF-X0XVN4-F1
#
_entry.id   AF-X0XVN4-F1
#
_cell.length_a   1.000
_cell.length_b   1.000
_cell.length_c   1.000
_cell.angle_alpha   90.00
_cell.angle_beta   90.00
_cell.angle_gamma   90.00
#
_symmetry.space_group_name_H-M   'P 1'
#
loop_
_entity.id
_entity.type
_entity.pdbx_description
1 polymer ?
#
loop_
_entity_poly.entity_id
_entity_poly.type
_entity_poly.pdbx_seq_one_letter_code
_entity_poly.pdbx_strand_id
1 'polypeptide(L)'
;MTFEMQVVSNTPLIGDEDLDSAAKKFFEQIGYLSKGSDPTIPYKIFADFFLKHPTKAWIVDEIAAELKTSRPTVYRHLNKLKGF
;
A
#
# COMPACT_ATOMS: atom_id res chain seq x y z
N MET A 1 -19.29 -7.92 -3.55
CA MET A 1 -18.07 -7.67 -4.34
C MET A 1 -16.96 -8.48 -3.71
N THR A 2 -16.42 -9.44 -4.44
CA THR A 2 -15.21 -10.16 -4.05
C THR A 2 -14.02 -9.25 -4.39
N PHE A 3 -13.11 -9.04 -3.45
CA PHE A 3 -11.88 -8.30 -3.68
C PHE A 3 -10.98 -9.10 -4.62
N GLU A 4 -10.47 -8.47 -5.68
CA GLU A 4 -9.52 -9.08 -6.62
C GLU A 4 -8.19 -8.31 -6.54
N MET A 5 -7.08 -9.07 -6.49
CA MET A 5 -5.72 -8.52 -6.40
C MET A 5 -4.87 -9.12 -7.52
N GLN A 6 -4.19 -8.26 -8.27
CA GLN A 6 -3.29 -8.66 -9.34
C GLN A 6 -1.89 -8.92 -8.80
N VAL A 7 -1.31 -10.08 -9.09
CA VAL A 7 0.10 -10.38 -8.80
C VAL A 7 0.92 -10.19 -10.08
N VAL A 8 1.82 -9.22 -10.08
CA VAL A 8 2.71 -8.86 -11.19
C VAL A 8 4.02 -9.68 -11.15
N SER A 9 4.44 -10.13 -9.96
CA SER A 9 5.61 -11.00 -9.78
C SER A 9 5.43 -11.89 -8.55
N ASN A 10 5.94 -13.13 -8.60
CA ASN A 10 5.86 -14.11 -7.51
C ASN A 10 7.24 -14.52 -6.96
N THR A 11 8.27 -13.69 -7.15
CA THR A 11 9.62 -13.99 -6.64
C THR A 11 9.57 -14.23 -5.12
N PRO A 12 10.02 -15.39 -4.61
CA PRO A 12 9.96 -15.66 -3.18
C PRO A 12 10.72 -14.62 -2.34
N LEU A 13 10.09 -14.12 -1.28
CA LEU A 13 10.71 -13.19 -0.31
C LEU A 13 11.52 -13.97 0.74
N ILE A 14 12.47 -14.80 0.29
CA ILE A 14 13.27 -15.65 1.18
C ILE A 14 14.50 -14.86 1.67
N GLY A 15 14.75 -14.90 2.98
CA GLY A 15 15.97 -14.34 3.60
C GLY A 15 15.94 -12.83 3.84
N ASP A 16 14.77 -12.19 3.76
CA ASP A 16 14.61 -10.77 4.11
C ASP A 16 14.03 -10.67 5.53
N GLU A 17 14.87 -10.31 6.50
CA GLU A 17 14.47 -10.16 7.90
C GLU A 17 13.92 -8.75 8.21
N ASP A 18 14.12 -7.79 7.29
CA ASP A 18 13.62 -6.43 7.44
C ASP A 18 12.17 -6.32 6.96
N LEU A 19 11.27 -6.00 7.89
CA LEU A 19 9.83 -5.89 7.59
C LEU A 19 9.54 -4.79 6.55
N ASP A 20 10.27 -3.67 6.58
CA ASP A 20 10.04 -2.57 5.64
C ASP A 20 10.46 -2.95 4.22
N SER A 21 11.59 -3.64 4.07
CA SER A 21 12.06 -4.21 2.81
C SER A 21 11.08 -5.26 2.28
N ALA A 22 10.66 -6.20 3.13
CA ALA A 22 9.70 -7.24 2.77
C ALA A 22 8.36 -6.64 2.32
N ALA A 23 7.84 -5.64 3.04
CA ALA A 23 6.61 -4.94 2.69
C ALA A 23 6.73 -4.21 1.34
N LYS A 24 7.81 -3.47 1.10
CA LYS A 24 8.04 -2.80 -0.20
C LYS A 24 8.07 -3.79 -1.35
N LYS A 25 8.81 -4.89 -1.22
CA LYS A 25 8.90 -5.94 -2.25
C LYS A 25 7.53 -6.56 -2.50
N PHE A 26 6.78 -6.89 -1.44
CA PHE A 26 5.42 -7.40 -1.57
C PHE A 26 4.50 -6.40 -2.30
N PHE A 27 4.58 -5.11 -1.97
CA PHE A 27 3.76 -4.08 -2.62
C PHE A 27 4.09 -3.90 -4.10
N GLU A 28 5.35 -4.06 -4.51
CA GLU A 28 5.72 -4.11 -5.93
C GLU A 28 5.19 -5.38 -6.60
N GLN A 29 5.25 -6.53 -5.92
CA GLN A 29 4.78 -7.81 -6.43
C GLN A 29 3.27 -7.84 -6.69
N ILE A 30 2.46 -7.13 -5.89
CA ILE A 30 1.02 -6.99 -6.12
C ILE A 30 0.67 -5.78 -7.02
N GLY A 31 1.67 -5.16 -7.66
CA GLY A 31 1.48 -4.03 -8.57
C GLY A 31 1.04 -2.71 -7.90
N TYR A 32 1.07 -2.63 -6.57
CA TYR A 32 0.65 -1.44 -5.82
C TYR A 32 1.69 -0.32 -5.88
N LEU A 33 2.96 -0.66 -5.65
CA LEU A 33 4.09 0.25 -5.84
C LEU A 33 4.70 0.05 -7.23
N SER A 34 4.94 1.17 -7.93
CA SER A 34 5.61 1.15 -9.23
C SER A 34 7.11 1.39 -9.03
N LYS A 35 7.95 0.57 -9.67
CA LYS A 35 9.41 0.74 -9.67
C LYS A 35 9.77 2.14 -10.18
N GLY A 36 10.53 2.89 -9.38
CA GLY A 36 10.97 4.25 -9.71
C GLY A 36 10.01 5.39 -9.36
N SER A 37 8.81 5.09 -8.82
CA SER A 37 7.93 6.12 -8.24
C SER A 37 8.26 6.35 -6.76
N ASP A 38 8.06 7.56 -6.24
CA ASP A 38 8.20 7.83 -4.80
C ASP A 38 7.20 6.97 -4.01
N PRO A 39 7.70 5.99 -3.23
CA PRO A 39 6.82 5.06 -2.52
C PRO A 39 6.29 5.67 -1.22
N THR A 40 6.75 6.84 -0.77
CA THR A 40 6.56 7.32 0.61
C THR A 40 5.09 7.36 1.03
N ILE A 41 4.22 8.03 0.27
CA ILE A 41 2.79 8.11 0.58
C ILE A 41 2.08 6.75 0.43
N PRO A 42 2.14 6.06 -0.72
CA PRO A 42 1.45 4.78 -0.87
C PRO A 42 1.94 3.73 0.14
N TYR A 43 3.24 3.68 0.41
CA TYR A 43 3.81 2.80 1.42
C TYR A 43 3.19 3.07 2.80
N LYS A 44 3.21 4.32 3.26
CA LYS A 44 2.64 4.67 4.56
C LYS A 44 1.15 4.36 4.64
N ILE A 45 0.37 4.65 3.60
CA ILE A 45 -1.07 4.32 3.56
C ILE A 45 -1.26 2.82 3.83
N PHE A 46 -0.50 1.96 3.16
CA PHE A 46 -0.72 0.52 3.28
C PHE A 46 -0.05 -0.09 4.52
N ALA A 47 1.20 0.25 4.79
CA ALA A 47 1.94 -0.27 5.94
C ALA A 47 1.43 0.28 7.27
N ASP A 48 1.30 1.61 7.40
CA ASP A 48 1.01 2.24 8.69
C ASP A 48 -0.48 2.20 9.06
N PHE A 49 -1.38 2.30 8.09
CA PHE A 49 -2.82 2.31 8.37
C PHE A 49 -3.44 0.93 8.24
N PHE A 50 -3.12 0.15 7.19
CA PHE A 50 -3.81 -1.13 6.96
C PHE A 50 -3.08 -2.34 7.53
N LEU A 51 -1.77 -2.50 7.32
CA LEU A 51 -1.04 -3.66 7.85
C LEU A 51 -0.89 -3.61 9.38
N LYS A 52 -0.55 -2.44 9.94
CA LYS A 52 -0.45 -2.28 11.41
C LYS A 52 -1.81 -2.31 12.11
N HIS A 53 -2.90 -1.95 11.42
CA HIS A 53 -4.24 -1.90 12.00
C HIS A 53 -5.29 -2.55 11.09
N PRO A 54 -5.22 -3.87 10.87
CA PRO A 54 -6.02 -4.57 9.85
C PRO A 54 -7.52 -4.61 10.15
N THR A 55 -7.92 -4.41 11.40
CA THR A 55 -9.32 -4.40 11.84
C THR A 55 -9.91 -2.99 11.95
N LYS A 56 -9.07 -1.95 11.81
CA LYS A 56 -9.52 -0.57 11.97
C LYS A 56 -10.08 -0.05 10.65
N ALA A 57 -11.33 0.43 10.69
CA ALA A 57 -11.87 1.25 9.62
C ALA A 57 -11.29 2.67 9.74
N TRP A 58 -10.72 3.18 8.65
CA TRP A 58 -10.10 4.49 8.61
C TRP A 58 -10.95 5.48 7.83
N ILE A 59 -11.05 6.71 8.34
CA ILE A 59 -11.63 7.82 7.59
C ILE A 59 -10.55 8.40 6.67
N VAL A 60 -10.87 8.60 5.40
CA VAL A 60 -9.91 9.12 4.40
C VAL A 60 -9.33 10.48 4.81
N ASP A 61 -10.13 11.31 5.46
CA ASP A 61 -9.72 12.62 5.96
C ASP A 61 -8.67 12.53 7.07
N GLU A 62 -8.75 11.52 7.94
CA GLU A 62 -7.74 11.28 8.97
C GLU A 62 -6.41 10.86 8.35
N ILE A 63 -6.45 9.96 7.36
CA ILE A 63 -5.25 9.55 6.62
C ILE A 63 -4.61 10.75 5.92
N ALA A 64 -5.42 11.59 5.28
CA ALA A 64 -4.94 12.78 4.57
C ALA A 64 -4.29 13.79 5.53
N ALA A 65 -4.90 14.03 6.69
CA ALA A 65 -4.36 14.91 7.72
C ALA A 65 -3.03 14.40 8.29
N GLU A 66 -2.98 13.12 8.67
CA GLU A 66 -1.79 12.49 9.25
C GLU A 66 -0.61 12.47 8.25
N LEU A 67 -0.89 12.16 6.98
CA LEU A 67 0.13 12.12 5.93
C LEU A 67 0.43 13.49 5.30
N LYS A 68 -0.19 14.56 5.79
CA LYS A 68 -0.06 15.92 5.24
C LYS A 68 -0.25 15.96 3.72
N THR A 69 -1.29 15.27 3.24
CA THR A 69 -1.62 15.16 1.82
C THR A 69 -3.10 15.48 1.58
N SER A 70 -3.55 15.36 0.33
CA SER A 70 -4.93 15.66 -0.06
C SER A 70 -5.80 14.41 -0.09
N ARG A 71 -7.12 14.55 0.13
CA ARG A 71 -8.07 13.42 -0.07
C ARG A 71 -7.93 12.79 -1.46
N PRO A 72 -7.84 13.56 -2.57
CA PRO A 72 -7.60 12.99 -3.90
C PRO A 72 -6.34 12.13 -3.97
N THR A 73 -5.25 12.55 -3.32
CA THR A 73 -4.01 11.76 -3.24
C THR A 73 -4.26 10.42 -2.54
N VAL A 74 -4.94 10.43 -1.39
CA VAL A 74 -5.26 9.19 -0.67
C VAL A 74 -6.13 8.28 -1.53
N TYR A 75 -7.23 8.79 -2.10
CA TYR A 75 -8.11 8.01 -2.98
C TYR A 75 -7.37 7.43 -4.19
N ARG A 76 -6.48 8.19 -4.83
CA ARG A 76 -5.65 7.69 -5.94
C ARG A 76 -4.87 6.44 -5.53
N HIS A 77 -4.26 6.46 -4.35
CA HIS A 77 -3.53 5.31 -3.85
C HIS A 77 -4.47 4.18 -3.40
N LEU A 78 -5.59 4.46 -2.75
CA LEU A 78 -6.57 3.41 -2.40
C LEU A 78 -7.16 2.72 -3.64
N ASN A 79 -7.40 3.47 -4.70
CA ASN A 79 -7.96 2.92 -5.94
C ASN A 79 -6.96 2.01 -6.66
N LYS A 80 -5.64 2.22 -6.52
CA LYS A 80 -4.64 1.27 -7.02
C LYS A 80 -4.76 -0.12 -6.40
N LEU A 81 -5.29 -0.23 -5.18
CA LEU A 81 -5.51 -1.52 -4.52
C LEU A 81 -6.77 -2.23 -5.01
N LYS A 82 -7.74 -1.48 -5.54
CA LYS A 82 -9.03 -2.02 -5.99
C LYS A 82 -8.98 -2.63 -7.40
N GLY A 83 -7.79 -2.69 -7.98
CA GLY A 83 -7.59 -3.15 -9.34
C GLY A 83 -7.84 -2.06 -10.38
N PHE A 84 -7.25 -2.27 -11.56
CA PHE A 84 -7.78 -1.77 -12.81
C PHE A 84 -9.18 -2.34 -13.06
#